data_AF-A0A1G8JDB8-F1
#
_entry.id   AF-A0A1G8JDB8-F1
#
_cell.length_a   1.000
_cell.length_b   1.000
_cell.length_c   1.000
_cell.angle_alpha   90.00
_cell.angle_beta   90.00
_cell.angle_gamma   90.00
#
_symmetry.space_group_name_H-M   'P 1'
#
loop_
_entity.id
_entity.type
_entity.pdbx_description
1 polymer ?
#
loop_
_entity_poly.entity_id
_entity_poly.type
_entity_poly.pdbx_seq_one_letter_code
_entity_poly.pdbx_strand_id
1 'polypeptide(L)'
;MSLLSRLGKTAVLGCLVAGAFAFPTSAGASTVPAPPPLPPASEQAVQPDAQQAAAVPRSWISYNGNTVVINWSSDLINKWDWVALYTHDPLKHDKWAYKTWQWASYGQSYDTGIPAQGEYWTAYWTYDYPSGQYRIVSTHKGE
;
A
#
# COMPACT_ATOMS: atom_id res chain seq x y z
N MET A 1 15.06 23.67 66.18
CA MET A 1 15.96 24.63 65.49
C MET A 1 15.32 24.92 64.13
N SER A 2 14.53 26.00 63.97
CA SER A 2 14.99 27.36 63.60
C SER A 2 15.91 27.32 62.37
N LEU A 3 15.66 27.96 61.22
CA LEU A 3 15.07 29.28 60.94
C LEU A 3 14.82 29.46 59.42
N LEU A 4 13.92 30.41 59.09
CA LEU A 4 13.87 31.30 57.92
C LEU A 4 13.58 30.71 56.53
N SER A 5 12.41 30.97 55.94
CA SER A 5 12.00 32.25 55.29
C SER A 5 12.78 32.59 54.02
N ARG A 6 12.11 32.51 52.87
CA ARG A 6 12.10 33.58 51.86
C ARG A 6 10.89 33.45 50.93
N LEU A 7 9.98 34.38 51.14
CA LEU A 7 8.83 34.72 50.33
C LEU A 7 9.34 35.37 49.03
N GLY A 8 9.08 34.76 47.88
CA GLY A 8 9.32 35.34 46.56
C GLY A 8 8.00 35.46 45.82
N LYS A 9 7.28 36.57 46.02
CA LYS A 9 6.15 36.97 45.19
C LYS A 9 6.69 37.47 43.85
N THR A 10 6.37 36.80 42.76
CA THR A 10 6.37 37.43 41.44
C THR A 10 5.12 36.97 40.70
N ALA A 11 4.12 37.83 40.69
CA ALA A 11 2.93 37.69 39.87
C ALA A 11 3.36 37.96 38.42
N VAL A 12 3.33 36.93 37.58
CA VAL A 12 3.40 37.10 36.13
C VAL A 12 1.97 37.09 35.61
N LEU A 13 1.47 38.28 35.32
CA LEU A 13 0.20 38.50 34.63
C LEU A 13 0.39 38.10 33.17
N GLY A 14 0.20 36.81 32.87
CA GLY A 14 0.27 36.26 31.52
C GLY A 14 -1.03 36.56 30.77
N CYS A 15 -0.94 37.40 29.75
CA CYS A 15 -1.99 37.77 28.83
C CYS A 15 -2.65 36.52 28.21
N LEU A 16 -3.93 36.30 28.51
CA LEU A 16 -4.72 35.19 27.99
C LEU A 16 -5.24 35.60 26.60
N VAL A 17 -4.42 35.39 25.57
CA VAL A 17 -4.84 35.54 24.17
C VAL A 17 -5.69 34.31 23.84
N ALA A 18 -7.01 34.47 23.90
CA ALA A 18 -7.96 33.51 23.34
C ALA A 18 -7.85 33.55 21.81
N GLY A 19 -6.84 32.88 21.27
CA GLY A 19 -6.74 32.58 19.85
C GLY A 19 -7.80 31.54 19.50
N ALA A 20 -8.80 31.94 18.74
CA ALA A 20 -9.69 31.01 18.05
C ALA A 20 -8.84 30.22 17.04
N PHE A 21 -8.40 29.02 17.45
CA PHE A 21 -7.77 28.07 16.53
C PHE A 21 -8.88 27.51 15.63
N ALA A 22 -9.09 28.18 14.50
CA ALA A 22 -9.76 27.58 13.36
C ALA A 22 -8.84 26.43 12.90
N PHE A 23 -9.18 25.20 13.29
CA PHE A 23 -8.57 24.02 12.70
C PHE A 23 -8.86 24.08 11.19
N PRO A 24 -7.83 24.08 10.32
CA PRO A 24 -8.08 23.95 8.90
C PRO A 24 -8.71 22.57 8.71
N THR A 25 -9.98 22.54 8.28
CA THR A 25 -10.60 21.35 7.72
C THR A 25 -9.82 21.01 6.46
N SER A 26 -8.75 20.25 6.62
CA SER A 26 -8.04 19.67 5.50
C SER A 26 -8.98 18.62 4.93
N ALA A 27 -9.70 19.00 3.88
CA ALA A 27 -10.31 18.07 2.96
C ALA A 27 -9.15 17.30 2.32
N GLY A 28 -8.72 16.22 2.99
CA GLY A 28 -7.77 15.27 2.44
C GLY A 28 -8.41 14.69 1.19
N ALA A 29 -8.04 15.22 0.03
CA ALA A 29 -8.33 14.58 -1.23
C ALA A 29 -7.79 13.17 -1.12
N SER A 30 -8.69 12.18 -1.11
CA SER A 30 -8.32 10.77 -1.17
C SER A 30 -7.74 10.53 -2.56
N THR A 31 -6.45 10.79 -2.70
CA THR A 31 -5.71 10.49 -3.92
C THR A 31 -5.55 8.99 -3.96
N VAL A 32 -6.58 8.29 -4.43
CA VAL A 32 -6.42 6.91 -4.88
C VAL A 32 -5.23 6.95 -5.84
N PRO A 33 -4.13 6.24 -5.54
CA PRO A 33 -2.96 6.30 -6.39
C PRO A 33 -3.40 5.84 -7.78
N ALA A 34 -3.10 6.62 -8.81
CA ALA A 34 -3.46 6.23 -10.18
C ALA A 34 -2.88 4.83 -10.46
N PRO A 35 -3.62 3.97 -11.19
CA PRO A 35 -3.06 2.71 -11.66
C PRO A 35 -1.76 3.00 -12.42
N PRO A 36 -0.78 2.08 -12.38
CA PRO A 36 0.41 2.24 -13.19
C PRO A 36 0.04 2.60 -14.63
N PRO A 37 0.74 3.56 -15.27
CA PRO A 37 0.46 3.92 -16.64
C PRO A 37 0.52 2.68 -17.52
N LEU A 38 -0.53 2.46 -18.30
CA LEU A 38 -0.54 1.43 -19.33
C LEU A 38 0.58 1.76 -20.34
N PRO A 39 1.33 0.77 -20.84
CA PRO A 39 2.22 1.01 -21.97
C PRO A 39 1.45 1.47 -23.21
N PRO A 40 2.13 2.18 -24.13
CA PRO A 40 1.61 2.33 -25.50
C PRO A 40 1.38 0.94 -26.10
N ALA A 41 0.19 0.73 -26.67
CA ALA A 41 -0.16 -0.50 -27.37
C ALA A 41 0.89 -0.79 -28.45
N SER A 42 1.82 -1.69 -28.15
CA SER A 42 2.84 -2.13 -29.07
C SER A 42 2.38 -3.48 -29.59
N GLU A 43 2.13 -3.58 -30.89
CA GLU A 43 1.86 -4.84 -31.59
C GLU A 43 3.05 -5.80 -31.36
N GLN A 44 2.92 -6.74 -30.43
CA GLN A 44 3.90 -7.80 -30.24
C GLN A 44 3.42 -9.07 -30.96
N ALA A 45 4.24 -9.53 -31.91
CA ALA A 45 4.05 -10.80 -32.61
C ALA A 45 4.02 -11.96 -31.61
N VAL A 46 3.00 -12.82 -31.72
CA VAL A 46 2.79 -13.99 -30.87
C VAL A 46 3.74 -15.10 -31.31
N GLN A 47 4.66 -15.48 -30.43
CA GLN A 47 5.44 -16.70 -30.57
C GLN A 47 4.82 -17.77 -29.64
N PRO A 48 4.37 -18.93 -30.15
CA PRO A 48 3.74 -19.95 -29.33
C PRO A 48 4.82 -20.80 -28.66
N ASP A 49 5.14 -20.49 -27.40
CA ASP A 49 5.92 -21.40 -26.57
C ASP A 49 4.99 -22.41 -25.88
N ALA A 50 5.48 -23.65 -25.76
CA ALA A 50 4.73 -24.79 -25.27
C ALA A 50 4.09 -24.52 -23.90
N GLN A 51 2.77 -24.73 -23.81
CA GLN A 51 1.98 -24.61 -22.59
C GLN A 51 2.37 -25.70 -21.58
N GLN A 52 3.48 -25.51 -20.88
CA GLN A 52 3.63 -26.06 -19.54
C GLN A 52 2.60 -25.35 -18.67
N ALA A 53 1.78 -26.09 -17.93
CA ALA A 53 0.81 -25.50 -17.01
C ALA A 53 1.57 -24.74 -15.91
N ALA A 54 1.83 -23.45 -16.16
CA ALA A 54 2.56 -22.59 -15.24
C ALA A 54 1.82 -22.57 -13.91
N ALA A 55 2.54 -22.68 -12.80
CA ALA A 55 1.91 -22.55 -11.49
C ALA A 55 1.25 -21.17 -11.41
N VAL A 56 0.02 -21.15 -10.90
CA VAL A 56 -0.72 -19.90 -10.71
C VAL A 56 0.08 -19.00 -9.76
N PRO A 57 0.36 -17.73 -10.13
CA PRO A 57 1.07 -16.80 -9.26
C PRO A 57 0.38 -16.69 -7.91
N ARG A 58 1.16 -16.60 -6.83
CA ARG A 58 0.65 -16.43 -5.47
C ARG A 58 1.30 -15.23 -4.81
N SER A 59 0.51 -14.48 -4.05
CA SER A 59 0.99 -13.40 -3.17
C SER A 59 0.56 -13.65 -1.73
N TRP A 60 1.37 -13.25 -0.76
CA TRP A 60 1.04 -13.34 0.65
C TRP A 60 1.67 -12.19 1.43
N ILE A 61 1.27 -12.05 2.70
CA ILE A 61 1.77 -11.02 3.60
C ILE A 61 2.79 -11.65 4.56
N SER A 62 3.86 -10.92 4.83
CA SER A 62 4.69 -11.12 6.02
C SER A 62 4.93 -9.78 6.70
N TYR A 63 5.64 -9.79 7.83
CA TYR A 63 5.94 -8.60 8.60
C TYR A 63 7.44 -8.45 8.81
N ASN A 64 7.95 -7.23 8.68
CA ASN A 64 9.35 -6.88 8.96
C ASN A 64 9.39 -5.79 10.03
N GLY A 65 9.53 -6.20 11.29
CA GLY A 65 9.35 -5.30 12.43
C GLY A 65 7.92 -4.75 12.47
N ASN A 66 7.78 -3.43 12.26
CA ASN A 66 6.50 -2.74 12.33
C ASN A 66 5.86 -2.47 10.96
N THR A 67 6.40 -3.01 9.86
CA THR A 67 5.87 -2.79 8.51
C THR A 67 5.35 -4.06 7.86
N VAL A 68 4.39 -3.89 6.94
CA VAL A 68 3.85 -4.95 6.11
C VAL A 68 4.79 -5.19 4.92
N VAL A 69 5.08 -6.46 4.64
CA VAL A 69 5.83 -6.90 3.45
C VAL A 69 4.91 -7.74 2.58
N ILE A 70 4.83 -7.38 1.29
CA ILE A 70 4.17 -8.21 0.27
C ILE A 70 5.22 -9.17 -0.27
N ASN A 71 4.92 -10.47 -0.30
CA ASN A 71 5.75 -11.46 -0.96
C ASN A 71 4.97 -12.12 -2.09
N TRP A 72 5.67 -12.62 -3.10
CA TRP A 72 5.04 -13.34 -4.19
C TRP A 72 5.95 -14.41 -4.80
N SER A 73 5.31 -15.37 -5.46
CA SER A 73 5.94 -16.42 -6.24
C SER A 73 5.18 -16.57 -7.55
N SER A 74 5.93 -16.62 -8.65
CA SER A 74 5.43 -16.93 -10.00
C SER A 74 6.54 -17.59 -10.80
N ASP A 75 6.20 -18.62 -11.57
CA ASP A 75 7.13 -19.24 -12.52
C ASP A 75 7.42 -18.32 -13.72
N LEU A 76 6.46 -17.45 -14.04
CA LEU A 76 6.55 -16.48 -15.13
C LEU A 76 6.10 -15.11 -14.64
N ILE A 77 7.03 -14.16 -14.57
CA ILE A 77 6.72 -12.77 -14.25
C ILE A 77 6.69 -11.98 -15.56
N ASN A 78 5.51 -11.53 -15.99
CA ASN A 78 5.43 -10.65 -17.15
C ASN A 78 5.87 -9.24 -16.76
N LYS A 79 6.38 -8.48 -17.74
CA LYS A 79 6.82 -7.09 -17.55
C LYS A 79 5.74 -6.16 -16.96
N TRP A 80 4.46 -6.53 -17.09
CA TRP A 80 3.32 -5.76 -16.59
C TRP A 80 2.67 -6.39 -15.36
N ASP A 81 3.20 -7.48 -14.82
CA ASP A 81 2.64 -8.03 -13.60
C ASP A 81 3.01 -7.13 -12.41
N TRP A 82 2.08 -6.96 -11.47
CA TRP A 82 2.30 -6.19 -10.26
C TRP A 82 1.58 -6.81 -9.08
N VAL A 83 2.04 -6.47 -7.88
CA VAL A 83 1.41 -6.86 -6.63
C VAL A 83 0.93 -5.64 -5.89
N ALA A 84 -0.13 -5.79 -5.11
CA ALA A 84 -0.69 -4.69 -4.34
C ALA A 84 -1.22 -5.09 -2.96
N LEU A 85 -1.22 -4.11 -2.06
CA LEU A 85 -1.74 -4.21 -0.71
C LEU A 85 -3.09 -3.49 -0.62
N TYR A 86 -4.05 -4.10 0.05
CA TYR A 86 -5.41 -3.60 0.25
C TYR A 86 -5.80 -3.67 1.73
N THR A 87 -6.77 -2.84 2.12
CA THR A 87 -7.43 -2.91 3.45
C THR A 87 -8.76 -3.66 3.42
N HIS A 88 -9.08 -4.31 2.30
CA HIS A 88 -10.31 -5.04 2.05
C HIS A 88 -10.08 -6.12 1.00
N ASP A 89 -11.02 -7.05 0.85
CA ASP A 89 -10.99 -8.06 -0.21
C ASP A 89 -11.21 -7.40 -1.58
N PRO A 90 -10.20 -7.36 -2.48
CA PRO A 90 -10.31 -6.67 -3.76
C PRO A 90 -11.23 -7.39 -4.77
N LEU A 91 -11.68 -8.61 -4.48
CA LEU A 91 -12.68 -9.30 -5.32
C LEU A 91 -14.12 -8.91 -4.95
N LYS A 92 -14.34 -8.35 -3.76
CA LYS A 92 -15.68 -7.98 -3.25
C LYS A 92 -15.94 -6.48 -3.23
N HIS A 93 -14.89 -5.68 -3.41
CA HIS A 93 -14.93 -4.22 -3.34
C HIS A 93 -14.20 -3.61 -4.54
N ASP A 94 -14.00 -2.29 -4.53
CA ASP A 94 -13.22 -1.62 -5.57
C ASP A 94 -11.79 -2.18 -5.63
N LYS A 95 -11.52 -2.92 -6.71
CA LYS A 95 -10.23 -3.56 -7.00
C LYS A 95 -9.10 -2.55 -7.24
N TRP A 96 -9.42 -1.29 -7.51
CA TRP A 96 -8.42 -0.23 -7.73
C TRP A 96 -8.08 0.53 -6.46
N ALA A 97 -8.80 0.31 -5.36
CA ALA A 97 -8.58 0.99 -4.08
C ALA A 97 -7.48 0.31 -3.24
N TYR A 98 -6.28 0.17 -3.81
CA TYR A 98 -5.10 -0.33 -3.09
C TYR A 98 -4.41 0.78 -2.27
N LYS A 99 -3.64 0.37 -1.26
CA LYS A 99 -2.80 1.24 -0.44
C LYS A 99 -1.45 1.53 -1.09
N THR A 100 -0.79 0.48 -1.59
CA THR A 100 0.48 0.56 -2.30
C THR A 100 0.63 -0.63 -3.24
N TRP A 101 1.60 -0.57 -4.14
CA TRP A 101 1.88 -1.61 -5.12
C TRP A 101 3.35 -1.59 -5.59
N GLN A 102 3.79 -2.68 -6.19
CA GLN A 102 5.08 -2.76 -6.88
C GLN A 102 4.98 -3.67 -8.09
N TRP A 103 5.73 -3.35 -9.16
CA TRP A 103 5.92 -4.25 -10.29
C TRP A 103 6.55 -5.57 -9.82
N ALA A 104 5.98 -6.69 -10.21
CA ALA A 104 6.48 -8.01 -9.83
C ALA A 104 7.89 -8.28 -10.41
N SER A 105 8.28 -7.56 -11.46
CA SER A 105 9.62 -7.65 -12.06
C SER A 105 10.74 -7.05 -11.18
N TYR A 106 10.42 -6.35 -10.09
CA TYR A 106 11.40 -5.70 -9.22
C TYR A 106 11.91 -6.61 -8.09
N GLY A 107 11.40 -7.84 -7.98
CA GLY A 107 11.86 -8.81 -6.97
C GLY A 107 10.82 -9.89 -6.69
N GLN A 108 10.87 -10.45 -5.48
CA GLN A 108 9.88 -11.41 -4.95
C GLN A 108 9.29 -10.96 -3.60
N SER A 109 9.70 -9.77 -3.13
CA SER A 109 9.27 -9.17 -1.88
C SER A 109 9.30 -7.64 -1.98
N TYR A 110 8.35 -6.98 -1.33
CA TYR A 110 8.21 -5.52 -1.27
C TYR A 110 7.89 -5.08 0.16
N ASP A 111 8.84 -4.41 0.82
CA ASP A 111 8.56 -3.71 2.08
C ASP A 111 7.78 -2.43 1.79
N THR A 112 6.55 -2.38 2.28
CA THR A 112 5.60 -1.32 1.93
C THR A 112 5.83 -0.03 2.70
N GLY A 113 6.56 -0.07 3.81
CA GLY A 113 6.61 1.02 4.78
C GLY A 113 5.28 1.28 5.51
N ILE A 114 4.21 0.53 5.21
CA ILE A 114 2.91 0.67 5.85
C ILE A 114 2.93 -0.04 7.20
N PRO A 115 2.47 0.60 8.29
CA PRO A 115 2.43 -0.03 9.61
C PRO A 115 1.66 -1.35 9.61
N ALA A 116 2.18 -2.35 10.33
CA ALA A 116 1.56 -3.65 10.56
C ALA A 116 0.40 -3.56 11.58
N GLN A 117 -0.60 -2.71 11.29
CA GLN A 117 -1.73 -2.43 12.16
C GLN A 117 -3.04 -2.55 11.36
N GLY A 118 -3.63 -3.74 11.35
CA GLY A 118 -4.93 -3.99 10.74
C GLY A 118 -4.98 -5.25 9.90
N GLU A 119 -6.17 -5.55 9.39
CA GLU A 119 -6.35 -6.61 8.40
C GLU A 119 -5.99 -6.09 7.02
N TYR A 120 -5.03 -6.76 6.39
CA TYR A 120 -4.61 -6.45 5.03
C TYR A 120 -4.88 -7.62 4.09
N TRP A 121 -5.03 -7.30 2.82
CA TRP A 121 -5.10 -8.26 1.73
C TRP A 121 -4.02 -7.95 0.72
N THR A 122 -3.54 -8.97 0.01
CA THR A 122 -2.70 -8.79 -1.17
C THR A 122 -3.42 -9.29 -2.41
N ALA A 123 -3.07 -8.74 -3.57
CA ALA A 123 -3.45 -9.29 -4.85
C ALA A 123 -2.25 -9.32 -5.80
N TYR A 124 -2.15 -10.39 -6.58
CA TYR A 124 -1.27 -10.47 -7.74
C TYR A 124 -2.08 -10.15 -9.00
N TRP A 125 -1.62 -9.15 -9.73
CA TRP A 125 -2.23 -8.65 -10.96
C TRP A 125 -1.39 -9.04 -12.15
N THR A 126 -2.06 -9.49 -13.21
CA THR A 126 -1.44 -9.75 -14.50
C THR A 126 -2.16 -9.02 -15.61
N TYR A 127 -1.41 -8.60 -16.62
CA TYR A 127 -1.97 -8.00 -17.82
C TYR A 127 -2.39 -9.09 -18.79
N ASP A 128 -3.69 -9.20 -19.04
CA ASP A 128 -4.23 -10.11 -20.05
C ASP A 128 -4.16 -9.45 -21.43
N TYR A 129 -3.11 -9.76 -22.18
CA TYR A 129 -2.86 -9.19 -23.50
C TYR A 129 -4.05 -9.34 -24.48
N PRO A 130 -4.77 -10.48 -24.54
CA PRO A 130 -5.92 -10.60 -25.44
C PRO A 130 -7.03 -9.61 -25.15
N SER A 131 -7.36 -9.35 -23.87
CA SER A 131 -8.39 -8.38 -23.50
C SER A 131 -7.86 -6.94 -23.36
N GLY A 132 -6.54 -6.78 -23.26
CA GLY A 132 -5.89 -5.49 -22.99
C GLY A 132 -6.19 -4.96 -21.57
N GLN A 133 -6.59 -5.84 -20.64
CA GLN A 133 -7.04 -5.47 -19.30
C GLN A 133 -6.19 -6.15 -18.23
N TYR A 134 -6.09 -5.51 -17.07
CA TYR A 134 -5.55 -6.14 -15.87
C TYR A 134 -6.57 -7.05 -15.19
N ARG A 135 -6.11 -8.22 -14.74
CA ARG A 135 -6.91 -9.17 -13.94
C ARG A 135 -6.17 -9.58 -12.68
N ILE A 136 -6.93 -9.79 -11.61
CA ILE A 136 -6.45 -10.40 -10.37
C ILE A 136 -6.40 -11.92 -10.61
N VAL A 137 -5.25 -12.55 -10.37
CA VAL A 137 -5.07 -14.01 -10.48
C VAL A 137 -4.91 -14.70 -9.13
N SER A 138 -4.56 -13.94 -8.09
CA SER A 138 -4.46 -14.44 -6.73
C SER A 138 -4.79 -13.32 -5.75
N THR A 139 -5.49 -13.66 -4.67
CA THR A 139 -5.65 -12.81 -3.49
C THR A 139 -5.32 -13.60 -2.22
N HIS A 140 -4.87 -12.89 -1.19
CA HIS A 140 -4.56 -13.49 0.10
C HIS A 140 -4.84 -12.52 1.23
N LYS A 141 -5.58 -12.96 2.25
CA LYS A 141 -5.78 -12.21 3.50
C LYS A 141 -4.59 -12.44 4.42
N GLY A 142 -3.96 -11.38 4.92
CA GLY A 142 -2.91 -11.50 5.93
C GLY A 142 -3.49 -12.00 7.24
N GLU A 143 -2.81 -12.97 7.85
CA GLU A 143 -3.12 -13.50 9.19
C GLU A 143 -2.17 -12.91 10.24
#